data_AF-A0A5D3DQ53-F1
#
_entry.id   AF-A0A5D3DQ53-F1
#
_cell.length_a   1.000
_cell.length_b   1.000
_cell.length_c   1.000
_cell.angle_alpha   90.00
_cell.angle_beta   90.00
_cell.angle_gamma   90.00
#
_symmetry.space_group_name_H-M   'P 1'
#
loop_
_entity.id
_entity.type
_entity.pdbx_description
1 polymer ?
#
loop_
_entity_poly.entity_id
_entity_poly.type
_entity_poly.pdbx_seq_one_letter_code
_entity_poly.pdbx_strand_id
1 'polypeptide(L)'
;MSWKGRIDKSSKETHADVCGAHQSGSKLQFQLRRMSYYWPKMVQDSMDYAKKCEACQYHANFIYQPIEPLNPTVAYWPFEAWGLDLVGLITPK
;
A
#
# COMPACT_ATOMS: atom_id res chain seq x y z
N MET A 1 -15.33 25.33 5.94
CA MET A 1 -14.37 24.24 5.63
C MET A 1 -13.79 23.70 6.93
N SER A 2 -13.87 22.39 7.16
CA SER A 2 -13.29 21.73 8.34
C SER A 2 -11.75 21.70 8.25
N TRP A 3 -11.08 21.74 9.41
CA TRP A 3 -9.62 21.59 9.52
C TRP A 3 -9.10 20.36 8.77
N LYS A 4 -9.80 19.23 8.89
CA LYS A 4 -9.43 17.98 8.21
C LYS A 4 -9.47 18.11 6.70
N GLY A 5 -10.50 18.78 6.17
CA GLY A 5 -10.60 19.05 4.73
C GLY A 5 -9.48 19.95 4.20
N ARG A 6 -8.91 20.84 5.02
CA ARG A 6 -7.75 21.65 4.64
C ARG A 6 -6.47 20.81 4.55
N ILE A 7 -6.26 19.90 5.52
CA ILE A 7 -5.12 18.98 5.54
C ILE A 7 -5.16 18.06 4.31
N ASP A 8 -6.30 17.43 4.04
CA ASP A 8 -6.45 16.52 2.91
C ASP A 8 -6.25 17.23 1.57
N LYS A 9 -6.76 18.46 1.43
CA LYS A 9 -6.54 19.28 0.24
C LYS A 9 -5.05 19.60 0.03
N SER A 10 -4.38 20.14 1.03
CA SER A 10 -2.95 20.50 0.93
C SER A 10 -2.06 19.28 0.66
N SER A 11 -2.41 18.12 1.24
CA SER A 11 -1.70 16.87 1.03
C SER A 11 -1.89 16.37 -0.40
N LYS A 12 -3.11 16.45 -0.94
CA LYS A 12 -3.40 16.09 -2.34
C LYS A 12 -2.64 16.96 -3.32
N GLU A 13 -2.68 18.27 -3.13
CA GLU A 13 -1.95 19.23 -3.95
C GLU A 13 -0.44 18.98 -3.87
N THR A 14 0.12 18.72 -2.68
CA THR A 14 1.58 18.54 -2.58
C THR A 14 2.05 17.16 -3.09
N HIS A 15 1.22 16.12 -2.98
CA HIS A 15 1.59 14.73 -3.30
C HIS A 15 1.32 14.35 -4.76
N ALA A 16 0.17 14.76 -5.30
CA ALA A 16 -0.34 14.31 -6.60
C ALA A 16 -0.45 15.43 -7.65
N ASP A 17 -0.01 16.65 -7.33
CA ASP A 17 0.14 17.69 -8.35
C ASP A 17 1.24 17.35 -9.37
N VAL A 18 1.26 18.08 -10.48
CA VAL A 18 2.21 17.93 -11.59
C VAL A 18 3.67 17.87 -11.10
N CYS A 19 3.99 18.63 -10.04
CA CYS A 19 5.32 18.64 -9.41
C CYS A 19 5.45 17.71 -8.20
N GLY A 20 4.36 17.12 -7.70
CA GLY A 20 4.29 16.32 -6.48
C GLY A 20 4.88 14.93 -6.62
N ALA A 21 4.92 14.38 -7.84
CA ALA A 21 5.62 13.15 -8.24
C ALA A 21 5.40 11.95 -7.30
N HIS A 22 4.23 11.87 -6.64
CA HIS A 22 3.86 10.78 -5.73
C HIS A 22 4.92 10.44 -4.68
N GLN A 23 5.62 11.47 -4.16
CA GLN A 23 6.72 11.25 -3.24
C GLN A 23 6.26 10.64 -1.90
N SER A 24 7.18 9.99 -1.19
CA SER A 24 6.92 9.36 0.10
C SER A 24 6.38 10.33 1.16
N GLY A 25 5.70 9.80 2.19
CA GLY A 25 5.14 10.61 3.27
C GLY A 25 6.15 11.52 3.97
N SER A 26 7.40 11.07 4.15
CA SER A 26 8.47 11.88 4.73
C SER A 26 8.89 13.07 3.86
N LYS A 27 8.75 12.94 2.54
CA LYS A 27 9.03 14.04 1.61
C LYS A 27 7.82 14.95 1.45
N LEU A 28 6.61 14.39 1.50
CA LEU A 28 5.35 15.14 1.57
C LEU A 28 5.33 16.09 2.77
N GLN A 29 5.61 15.61 3.99
CA GLN A 29 5.64 16.48 5.18
C GLN A 29 6.73 17.58 5.08
N PHE A 30 7.87 17.26 4.47
CA PHE A 30 8.93 18.25 4.24
C PHE A 30 8.48 19.35 3.27
N GLN A 31 7.81 18.98 2.17
CA GLN A 31 7.29 19.96 1.22
C GLN A 31 6.15 20.80 1.80
N LEU A 32 5.23 20.19 2.54
CA LEU A 32 4.16 20.91 3.25
C LEU A 32 4.74 21.95 4.22
N ARG A 33 5.79 21.58 4.96
CA ARG A 33 6.51 22.51 5.84
C ARG A 33 7.20 23.64 5.08
N ARG A 34 7.81 23.36 3.92
CA ARG A 34 8.39 24.38 3.03
C ARG A 34 7.36 25.37 2.48
N MET A 35 6.12 24.93 2.32
CA MET A 35 4.98 25.77 1.94
C MET A 35 4.32 26.46 3.14
N SER A 36 4.97 26.46 4.31
CA SER A 36 4.51 27.09 5.55
C SER A 36 3.22 26.49 6.15
N TYR A 37 2.87 25.25 5.79
CA TYR A 37 1.85 24.50 6.53
C TYR A 37 2.44 23.89 7.79
N TYR A 38 1.65 23.84 8.86
CA TYR A 38 2.05 23.19 10.11
C TYR A 38 0.83 22.70 10.91
N TRP A 39 0.94 21.51 11.49
CA TRP A 39 0.00 21.00 12.50
C TRP A 39 0.65 19.85 13.31
N PRO A 40 0.18 19.55 14.54
CA PRO A 40 0.87 18.64 15.46
C PRO A 40 1.06 17.20 14.94
N LYS A 41 0.14 16.70 14.11
CA LYS A 41 0.17 15.33 13.55
C LYS A 41 0.66 15.26 12.10
N MET A 42 1.26 16.33 11.57
CA MET A 42 1.67 16.43 10.15
C MET A 42 2.51 15.26 9.66
N VAL A 43 3.46 14.80 10.46
CA VAL A 43 4.34 13.69 10.11
C VAL A 43 3.52 12.42 9.88
N GLN A 44 2.67 12.06 10.86
CA GLN A 44 1.84 10.87 10.81
C GLN A 44 0.80 10.98 9.69
N ASP A 45 0.11 12.11 9.58
CA ASP A 45 -0.92 12.32 8.58
C ASP A 45 -0.35 12.26 7.16
N SER A 46 0.87 12.76 6.93
CA SER A 46 1.53 12.68 5.62
C SER A 46 1.94 11.25 5.26
N MET A 47 2.40 10.46 6.24
CA MET A 47 2.68 9.04 6.03
C MET A 47 1.41 8.26 5.73
N ASP A 48 0.35 8.48 6.49
CA ASP A 48 -0.92 7.80 6.31
C ASP A 48 -1.60 8.20 5.00
N TYR A 49 -1.46 9.46 4.57
CA TYR A 49 -1.93 9.93 3.27
C TYR A 49 -1.22 9.21 2.12
N ALA A 50 0.12 9.22 2.10
CA ALA A 50 0.90 8.57 1.05
C ALA A 50 0.65 7.05 1.01
N LYS A 51 0.49 6.39 2.16
CA LYS A 51 0.14 4.96 2.26
C LYS A 51 -1.22 4.63 1.65
N LYS A 52 -2.19 5.57 1.69
CA LYS A 52 -3.54 5.39 1.15
C LYS A 52 -3.66 5.79 -0.32
N CYS A 53 -2.60 6.34 -0.92
CA CYS A 53 -2.64 6.70 -2.34
C CYS A 53 -2.67 5.44 -3.20
N GLU A 54 -3.78 5.21 -3.90
CA GLU A 54 -4.01 4.04 -4.75
C GLU A 54 -2.94 3.92 -5.85
N ALA A 55 -2.58 5.03 -6.51
CA ALA A 55 -1.51 5.05 -7.49
C ALA A 55 -0.16 4.63 -6.88
N CYS A 56 0.15 5.06 -5.65
CA CYS A 56 1.36 4.61 -4.97
C CYS A 56 1.29 3.14 -4.60
N GLN A 57 0.13 2.62 -4.19
CA GLN A 57 -0.04 1.20 -3.85
C GLN A 57 0.09 0.29 -5.09
N TYR A 58 -0.53 0.69 -6.20
CA TYR A 58 -0.49 -0.07 -7.45
C TYR A 58 0.93 -0.17 -8.02
N HIS A 59 1.72 0.90 -7.91
CA HIS A 59 3.11 0.96 -8.39
C HIS A 59 4.13 0.72 -7.28
N ALA A 60 3.70 0.36 -6.07
CA ALA A 60 4.63 0.03 -5.00
C ALA A 60 5.44 -1.20 -5.40
N ASN A 61 6.73 -1.19 -5.05
CA ASN A 61 7.53 -2.40 -5.20
C ASN A 61 6.89 -3.52 -4.38
N PHE A 62 6.71 -4.68 -5.00
CA PHE A 62 6.36 -5.88 -4.27
C PHE A 62 7.41 -6.10 -3.18
N ILE A 63 6.95 -6.27 -1.95
CA ILE A 63 7.82 -6.73 -0.88
C ILE A 63 8.13 -8.18 -1.25
N TYR A 64 9.34 -8.45 -1.76
CA TYR A 64 9.85 -9.80 -2.00
C TYR A 64 10.17 -10.50 -0.68
N GLN A 65 9.24 -10.44 0.28
CA GLN A 65 9.35 -11.21 1.50
C GLN A 65 9.12 -12.67 1.10
N PRO A 66 10.07 -13.57 1.40
CA PRO A 66 9.85 -14.97 1.13
C PRO A 66 8.58 -15.40 1.85
N ILE A 67 7.72 -16.12 1.14
CA ILE A 67 6.52 -16.72 1.72
C ILE A 67 7.01 -17.57 2.89
N GLU A 68 6.52 -17.28 4.10
CA GLU A 68 6.80 -18.15 5.24
C GLU A 68 6.25 -19.55 4.91
N PRO A 69 7.03 -20.62 5.15
CA PRO A 69 6.56 -21.97 4.88
C PRO A 69 5.28 -22.21 5.68
N LEU A 70 4.20 -22.54 4.96
CA LEU A 70 2.95 -22.94 5.59
C LEU A 70 3.19 -24.23 6.38
N ASN A 71 2.61 -24.32 7.58
CA ASN A 71 2.57 -25.55 8.36
C ASN A 71 1.26 -26.27 7.99
N PRO A 72 1.26 -27.25 7.06
CA PRO A 72 0.03 -27.92 6.68
C PRO A 72 -0.52 -28.72 7.86
N THR A 73 -1.85 -28.69 8.02
CA THR A 73 -2.53 -29.61 8.93
C THR A 73 -2.31 -31.04 8.45
N VAL A 74 -1.73 -31.88 9.31
CA VAL A 74 -1.56 -33.30 9.04
C VAL A 74 -2.93 -33.98 9.17
N ALA A 75 -3.34 -34.72 8.14
CA ALA A 75 -4.51 -35.59 8.21
C ALA A 75 -4.20 -36.78 9.13
N TYR A 76 -5.09 -37.06 10.08
CA TYR A 76 -4.97 -38.17 11.03
C TYR A 76 -5.55 -39.48 10.48
N TRP A 77 -6.51 -39.43 9.55
CA TRP A 77 -7.19 -40.60 8.99
C TRP A 77 -7.33 -40.53 7.46
N PRO A 78 -7.49 -41.68 6.77
CA PRO A 78 -7.78 -41.71 5.34
C PRO A 78 -9.01 -40.85 5.01
N PHE A 79 -8.92 -40.05 3.94
CA PHE A 79 -9.97 -39.13 3.45
C PHE A 79 -10.25 -37.87 4.29
N GLU A 80 -9.49 -37.59 5.35
CA GLU A 80 -9.67 -36.39 6.17
C GLU A 80 -9.33 -35.09 5.42
N ALA A 81 -8.35 -35.11 4.53
CA ALA A 81 -8.02 -33.99 3.66
C ALA A 81 -7.61 -34.50 2.27
N TRP A 82 -8.06 -33.79 1.24
CA TRP A 82 -7.71 -34.04 -0.15
C TRP A 82 -7.55 -32.69 -0.87
N GLY A 83 -6.55 -32.60 -1.74
CA GLY A 83 -6.28 -31.42 -2.55
C GLY A 83 -6.71 -31.66 -3.99
N LEU A 84 -7.35 -30.68 -4.61
CA LEU A 84 -7.57 -30.64 -6.05
C LEU A 84 -6.69 -29.55 -6.64
N ASP A 85 -6.05 -29.86 -7.76
CA ASP A 85 -5.40 -28.87 -8.60
C ASP A 85 -5.84 -29.06 -10.05
N LEU A 86 -5.91 -27.97 -10.80
CA LEU A 86 -6.26 -27.98 -12.21
C LEU A 86 -4.98 -28.00 -13.03
N VAL A 87 -4.76 -29.11 -13.74
CA VAL A 87 -3.72 -29.14 -14.77
C VAL A 87 -4.16 -28.21 -15.91
N GLY A 88 -3.24 -27.36 -16.36
CA GLY A 88 -3.47 -26.49 -17.52
C GLY A 88 -3.79 -27.26 -18.80
N LEU A 89 -4.03 -26.55 -19.90
CA LEU A 89 -4.40 -27.17 -21.19
C LEU A 89 -3.42 -28.28 -21.60
N ILE A 90 -3.94 -29.48 -21.78
CA ILE A 90 -3.19 -30.62 -22.30
C ILE A 90 -3.47 -30.68 -23.80
N THR A 91 -2.44 -30.49 -24.62
CA THR A 91 -2.50 -30.75 -26.05
C THR A 91 -2.27 -32.24 -26.32
N PRO A 92 -3.27 -32.99 -26.81
CA PRO A 92 -3.08 -34.40 -27.16
C PRO A 92 -2.19 -34.52 -28.42
N LYS A 93 -1.45 -35.63 -28.51
CA LYS A 93 -0.68 -36.03 -29.70
C LYS A 93 -1.53 -36.79 -30.70
#